data_AF-A0A0B6ZG34-F1
#
_entry.id   AF-A0A0B6ZG34-F1
#
_cell.length_a   1.000
_cell.length_b   1.000
_cell.length_c   1.000
_cell.angle_alpha   90.00
_cell.angle_beta   90.00
_cell.angle_gamma   90.00
#
_symmetry.space_group_name_H-M   'P 1'
#
loop_
_entity.id
_entity.type
_entity.pdbx_description
1 polymer ?
#
loop_
_entity_poly.entity_id
_entity_poly.type
_entity_poly.pdbx_seq_one_letter_code
_entity_poly.pdbx_strand_id
1 'polypeptide(L)'
;GMPPYQPNYDLSLAEPSRALSRRWIEQPDDDLTVFSPEDISNIPSILVREVLSELYLAEPPISLVKVKHLEQVYSFNQVLNSEIRIRWLRLCVKVKWEDSIPYALKFLNEQGRMRFVRPLYRDLNAWDLARSQAIANFIAHRPEMHTTTAGLLAKDLKLEV
;
A
#
# COMPACT_ATOMS: atom_id res chain seq x y z
N GLY A 1 15.89 18.31 3.59
CA GLY A 1 14.50 18.73 3.29
C GLY A 1 14.32 18.87 1.79
N MET A 2 13.13 19.28 1.34
CA MET A 2 12.87 19.58 -0.08
C MET A 2 13.73 20.77 -0.55
N PRO A 3 14.18 20.80 -1.82
CA PRO A 3 14.92 21.93 -2.36
C PRO A 3 14.04 23.19 -2.39
N PRO A 4 14.62 24.40 -2.29
CA PRO A 4 13.86 25.65 -2.33
C PRO A 4 13.23 25.94 -3.70
N TYR A 5 13.74 25.29 -4.75
CA TYR A 5 13.22 25.41 -6.11
C TYR A 5 12.59 24.09 -6.55
N GLN A 6 11.33 24.16 -6.99
CA GLN A 6 10.64 23.05 -7.61
C GLN A 6 10.67 23.23 -9.13
N PRO A 7 11.30 22.31 -9.89
CA PRO A 7 11.26 22.35 -11.34
C PRO A 7 9.82 22.24 -11.86
N ASN A 8 9.57 22.86 -13.01
CA ASN A 8 8.31 22.69 -13.72
C ASN A 8 8.35 21.37 -14.50
N TYR A 9 7.45 20.44 -14.16
CA TYR A 9 7.32 19.15 -14.83
C TYR A 9 6.09 19.18 -15.74
N ASP A 10 6.15 18.51 -16.90
CA ASP A 10 4.93 18.23 -17.66
C ASP A 10 4.11 17.16 -16.92
N LEU A 11 2.84 17.49 -16.68
CA LEU A 11 1.92 16.67 -15.89
C LEU A 11 0.83 16.04 -16.76
N SER A 12 0.87 16.24 -18.07
CA SER A 12 -0.12 15.73 -19.04
C SER A 12 -0.39 14.23 -18.88
N LEU A 13 0.67 13.42 -18.74
CA LEU A 13 0.58 11.98 -18.55
C LEU A 13 0.06 11.56 -17.16
N ALA A 14 0.18 12.42 -16.15
CA ALA A 14 -0.26 12.12 -14.79
C ALA A 14 -1.73 12.51 -14.53
N GLU A 15 -2.35 13.26 -15.46
CA GLU A 15 -3.70 13.76 -15.30
C GLU A 15 -4.75 12.65 -15.10
N PRO A 16 -4.73 11.52 -15.84
CA PRO A 16 -5.69 10.43 -15.61
C PRO A 16 -5.63 9.86 -14.19
N SER A 17 -4.43 9.64 -13.63
CA SER A 17 -4.31 9.14 -12.26
C SER A 17 -4.72 10.19 -11.23
N ARG A 18 -4.42 11.47 -11.47
CA ARG A 18 -4.83 12.56 -10.56
C ARG A 18 -6.33 12.74 -10.54
N ALA A 19 -6.98 12.73 -11.70
CA ALA A 19 -8.42 12.83 -11.81
C ALA A 19 -9.11 11.66 -11.09
N LEU A 20 -8.65 10.42 -11.29
CA LEU A 20 -9.21 9.26 -10.59
C LEU A 20 -8.95 9.33 -9.08
N SER A 21 -7.76 9.73 -8.63
CA SER A 21 -7.45 9.87 -7.20
C SER A 21 -8.34 10.91 -6.53
N ARG A 22 -8.52 12.07 -7.16
CA ARG A 22 -9.43 13.12 -6.66
C ARG A 22 -10.86 12.62 -6.57
N ARG A 23 -11.37 11.94 -7.62
CA ARG A 23 -12.70 11.31 -7.59
C ARG A 23 -12.86 10.41 -6.37
N TRP A 24 -11.91 9.51 -6.10
CA TRP A 24 -11.96 8.63 -4.93
C TRP A 24 -11.87 9.37 -3.59
N ILE A 25 -11.05 10.42 -3.49
CA ILE A 25 -10.89 11.20 -2.25
C ILE A 25 -12.14 12.02 -1.96
N GLU A 26 -12.69 12.69 -2.97
CA GLU A 26 -13.80 13.63 -2.86
C GLU A 26 -15.18 12.95 -2.82
N GLN A 27 -15.32 11.76 -3.41
CA GLN A 27 -16.60 11.04 -3.42
C GLN A 27 -17.07 10.73 -1.99
N PRO A 28 -18.30 11.03 -1.61
CA PRO A 28 -18.87 10.59 -0.34
C PRO A 28 -18.90 9.07 -0.13
N ASP A 29 -18.87 8.60 1.12
CA ASP A 29 -18.89 7.17 1.45
C ASP A 29 -20.26 6.49 1.17
N ASP A 30 -21.34 7.27 1.00
CA ASP A 30 -22.71 6.79 0.82
C ASP A 30 -23.06 6.42 -0.64
N ASP A 31 -22.35 7.01 -1.61
CA ASP A 31 -22.49 6.66 -3.02
C ASP A 31 -21.14 6.36 -3.66
N LEU A 32 -20.75 5.09 -3.63
CA LEU A 32 -19.56 4.61 -4.33
C LEU A 32 -19.89 3.89 -5.65
N THR A 33 -21.18 3.81 -6.02
CA THR A 33 -21.64 3.09 -7.22
C THR A 33 -21.20 3.73 -8.53
N VAL A 34 -20.67 4.95 -8.45
CA VAL A 34 -20.08 5.72 -9.55
C VAL A 34 -18.74 5.15 -10.04
N PHE A 35 -18.13 4.22 -9.31
CA PHE A 35 -16.87 3.57 -9.70
C PHE A 35 -17.12 2.24 -10.41
N SER A 36 -16.31 1.98 -11.43
CA SER A 36 -16.44 0.80 -12.28
C SER A 36 -15.07 0.27 -12.69
N PRO A 37 -14.91 -1.04 -13.00
CA PRO A 37 -13.63 -1.60 -13.43
C PRO A 37 -13.00 -0.86 -14.63
N GLU A 38 -13.82 -0.22 -15.45
CA GLU A 38 -13.44 0.57 -16.62
C GLU A 38 -12.60 1.81 -16.26
N ASP A 39 -12.69 2.32 -15.03
CA ASP A 39 -11.92 3.49 -14.58
C ASP A 39 -10.40 3.26 -14.68
N ILE A 40 -9.93 2.02 -14.53
CA ILE A 40 -8.50 1.68 -14.60
C ILE A 40 -8.12 0.88 -15.85
N SER A 41 -9.08 0.45 -16.68
CA SER A 41 -8.83 -0.43 -17.82
C SER A 41 -7.94 0.20 -18.89
N ASN A 42 -8.06 1.51 -19.09
CA ASN A 42 -7.27 2.28 -20.04
C ASN A 42 -6.10 3.03 -19.38
N ILE A 43 -5.85 2.81 -18.08
CA ILE A 43 -4.78 3.48 -17.34
C ILE A 43 -3.55 2.56 -17.28
N PRO A 44 -2.37 3.03 -17.74
CA PRO A 44 -1.12 2.28 -17.58
C PRO A 44 -0.86 1.91 -16.11
N SER A 45 -0.28 0.72 -15.88
CA SER A 45 0.01 0.21 -14.53
C SER A 45 0.81 1.18 -13.64
N ILE A 46 1.69 1.98 -14.24
CA ILE A 46 2.47 3.00 -13.53
C ILE A 46 1.59 4.13 -12.97
N LEU A 47 0.51 4.48 -13.66
CA LEU A 47 -0.46 5.47 -13.22
C LEU A 47 -1.45 4.87 -12.22
N VAL A 48 -1.86 3.60 -12.36
CA VAL A 48 -2.63 2.89 -11.32
C VAL A 48 -1.85 2.85 -10.00
N ARG A 49 -0.54 2.59 -10.06
CA ARG A 49 0.36 2.68 -8.92
C ARG A 49 0.37 4.09 -8.32
N GLU A 50 0.31 5.13 -9.16
CA GLU A 50 0.24 6.52 -8.69
C GLU A 50 -1.08 6.81 -7.98
N VAL A 51 -2.21 6.31 -8.50
CA VAL A 51 -3.52 6.43 -7.82
C VAL A 51 -3.43 5.91 -6.38
N LEU A 52 -2.92 4.69 -6.19
CA LEU A 52 -2.75 4.11 -4.85
C LEU A 52 -1.78 4.91 -3.97
N SER A 53 -0.82 5.62 -4.57
CA SER A 53 0.11 6.49 -3.85
C SER A 53 -0.58 7.73 -3.32
N GLU A 54 -1.36 8.38 -4.17
CA GLU A 54 -2.16 9.56 -3.82
C GLU A 54 -3.19 9.22 -2.76
N LEU A 55 -3.91 8.09 -2.90
CA LEU A 55 -4.86 7.64 -1.88
C LEU A 55 -4.20 7.33 -0.53
N TYR A 56 -2.97 6.80 -0.53
CA TYR A 56 -2.19 6.59 0.69
C TYR A 56 -1.74 7.91 1.33
N LEU A 57 -1.43 8.93 0.53
CA LEU A 57 -1.00 10.26 0.98
C LEU A 57 -2.16 11.21 1.32
N ALA A 58 -3.39 10.84 0.98
CA ALA A 58 -4.57 11.65 1.24
C ALA A 58 -4.72 11.99 2.73
N GLU A 59 -5.02 13.25 2.99
CA GLU A 59 -5.33 13.79 4.31
C GLU A 59 -6.63 14.60 4.22
N PRO A 60 -7.70 14.24 4.95
CA PRO A 60 -7.78 13.10 5.89
C PRO A 60 -7.62 11.73 5.19
N PRO A 61 -7.20 10.68 5.91
CA PRO A 61 -7.07 9.34 5.35
C PRO A 61 -8.37 8.85 4.73
N ILE A 62 -8.27 8.09 3.63
CA ILE A 62 -9.43 7.47 2.99
C ILE A 62 -10.13 6.50 3.96
N SER A 63 -11.46 6.42 3.89
CA SER A 63 -12.25 5.57 4.77
C SER A 63 -12.04 4.08 4.47
N LEU A 64 -12.27 3.24 5.49
CA LEU A 64 -12.30 1.78 5.30
C LEU A 64 -13.39 1.34 4.32
N VAL A 65 -14.52 2.05 4.27
CA VAL A 65 -15.63 1.79 3.33
C VAL A 65 -15.14 1.91 1.89
N LYS A 66 -14.46 3.01 1.56
CA LYS A 66 -13.85 3.21 0.25
C LYS A 66 -12.79 2.19 -0.09
N VAL A 67 -11.92 1.80 0.86
CA VAL A 67 -10.91 0.76 0.60
C VAL A 67 -11.57 -0.59 0.30
N LYS A 68 -12.62 -0.97 1.04
CA LYS A 68 -13.37 -2.18 0.71
C LYS A 68 -14.03 -2.09 -0.66
N HIS A 69 -14.52 -0.92 -1.05
CA HIS A 69 -15.10 -0.73 -2.37
C HIS A 69 -14.05 -0.74 -3.50
N LEU A 70 -12.85 -0.20 -3.27
CA LEU A 70 -11.72 -0.32 -4.19
C LEU A 70 -11.41 -1.80 -4.49
N GLU A 71 -11.44 -2.67 -3.47
CA GLU A 71 -11.27 -4.10 -3.70
C GLU A 71 -12.41 -4.68 -4.53
N GLN A 72 -13.66 -4.33 -4.24
CA GLN A 72 -14.83 -4.83 -4.97
C GLN A 72 -14.78 -4.46 -6.46
N VAL A 73 -14.39 -3.23 -6.77
CA VAL A 73 -14.39 -2.70 -8.14
C VAL A 73 -13.13 -3.13 -8.91
N TYR A 74 -11.95 -3.10 -8.27
CA TYR A 74 -10.67 -3.28 -8.98
C TYR A 74 -9.93 -4.57 -8.66
N SER A 75 -10.38 -5.36 -7.68
CA SER A 75 -9.78 -6.65 -7.30
C SER A 75 -8.26 -6.57 -7.06
N PHE A 76 -7.79 -5.53 -6.35
CA PHE A 76 -6.38 -5.27 -6.14
C PHE A 76 -5.65 -6.39 -5.39
N ASN A 77 -6.34 -7.18 -4.56
CA ASN A 77 -5.75 -8.37 -3.94
C ASN A 77 -5.30 -9.45 -4.94
N GLN A 78 -5.87 -9.46 -6.15
CA GLN A 78 -5.55 -10.43 -7.21
C GLN A 78 -4.46 -9.94 -8.17
N VAL A 79 -4.09 -8.65 -8.11
CA VAL A 79 -3.06 -8.08 -8.99
C VAL A 79 -1.71 -8.72 -8.70
N LEU A 80 -0.99 -9.15 -9.74
CA LEU A 80 0.34 -9.78 -9.60
C LEU A 80 1.50 -8.78 -9.56
N ASN A 81 1.31 -7.57 -10.09
CA ASN A 81 2.36 -6.55 -10.15
C ASN A 81 2.77 -6.11 -8.73
N SER A 82 4.01 -6.41 -8.33
CA SER A 82 4.49 -6.14 -6.98
C SER A 82 4.51 -4.65 -6.60
N GLU A 83 4.71 -3.72 -7.55
CA GLU A 83 4.69 -2.28 -7.27
C GLU A 83 3.26 -1.78 -6.99
N ILE A 84 2.23 -2.42 -7.57
CA ILE A 84 0.82 -2.15 -7.25
C ILE A 84 0.46 -2.82 -5.93
N ARG A 85 0.73 -4.12 -5.79
CA ARG A 85 0.43 -4.93 -4.59
C ARG A 85 0.96 -4.26 -3.32
N ILE A 86 2.22 -3.81 -3.31
CA ILE A 86 2.79 -3.20 -2.11
C ILE A 86 2.05 -1.91 -1.72
N ARG A 87 1.68 -1.06 -2.68
CA ARG A 87 0.98 0.19 -2.38
C ARG A 87 -0.43 -0.07 -1.89
N TRP A 88 -1.10 -1.03 -2.51
CA TRP A 88 -2.41 -1.50 -2.09
C TRP A 88 -2.39 -2.05 -0.65
N LEU A 89 -1.48 -2.97 -0.34
CA LEU A 89 -1.38 -3.57 0.99
C LEU A 89 -1.04 -2.52 2.05
N ARG A 90 -0.14 -1.58 1.76
CA ARG A 90 0.17 -0.47 2.66
C ARG A 90 -1.04 0.45 2.89
N LEU A 91 -1.85 0.71 1.86
CA LEU A 91 -3.10 1.45 1.99
C LEU A 91 -4.08 0.70 2.92
N CYS A 92 -4.26 -0.60 2.70
CA CYS A 92 -5.13 -1.44 3.53
C CYS A 92 -4.71 -1.45 5.00
N VAL A 93 -3.39 -1.56 5.27
CA VAL A 93 -2.84 -1.50 6.62
C VAL A 93 -3.00 -0.11 7.23
N LYS A 94 -2.81 0.97 6.46
CA LYS A 94 -3.01 2.36 6.92
C LYS A 94 -4.44 2.59 7.42
N VAL A 95 -5.44 2.04 6.73
CA VAL A 95 -6.86 2.13 7.13
C VAL A 95 -7.30 1.03 8.11
N LYS A 96 -6.36 0.21 8.61
CA LYS A 96 -6.59 -0.88 9.56
C LYS A 96 -7.61 -1.91 9.07
N TRP A 97 -7.56 -2.28 7.79
CA TRP A 97 -8.41 -3.34 7.25
C TRP A 97 -7.90 -4.73 7.65
N GLU A 98 -8.53 -5.37 8.63
CA GLU A 98 -8.09 -6.65 9.22
C GLU A 98 -7.96 -7.79 8.21
N ASP A 99 -8.91 -7.91 7.27
CA ASP A 99 -8.88 -8.97 6.25
C ASP A 99 -7.66 -8.86 5.31
N SER A 100 -6.97 -7.71 5.29
CA SER A 100 -5.75 -7.52 4.49
C SER A 100 -4.49 -8.11 5.12
N ILE A 101 -4.49 -8.44 6.43
CA ILE A 101 -3.30 -8.93 7.15
C ILE A 101 -2.75 -10.20 6.51
N PRO A 102 -3.54 -11.25 6.21
CA PRO A 102 -3.02 -12.47 5.58
C PRO A 102 -2.38 -12.19 4.21
N TYR A 103 -2.94 -11.28 3.41
CA TYR A 103 -2.37 -10.89 2.12
C TYR A 103 -1.04 -10.14 2.28
N ALA A 104 -0.94 -9.28 3.30
CA ALA A 104 0.29 -8.56 3.63
C ALA A 104 1.40 -9.51 4.08
N LEU A 105 1.11 -10.46 4.98
CA LEU A 105 2.08 -11.45 5.45
C LEU A 105 2.51 -12.39 4.33
N LYS A 106 1.58 -12.86 3.49
CA LYS A 106 1.89 -13.66 2.31
C LYS A 106 2.85 -12.93 1.36
N PHE A 107 2.58 -11.66 1.06
CA PHE A 107 3.47 -10.83 0.26
C PHE A 107 4.87 -10.69 0.89
N LEU A 108 4.95 -10.50 2.22
CA LEU A 108 6.24 -10.43 2.92
C LEU A 108 7.07 -11.72 2.81
N ASN A 109 6.43 -12.88 2.69
CA ASN A 109 7.11 -14.17 2.61
C ASN A 109 7.48 -14.53 1.15
N GLU A 110 6.74 -14.04 0.17
CA GLU A 110 7.03 -14.25 -1.24
C GLU A 110 8.11 -13.29 -1.78
N GLN A 111 8.40 -12.17 -1.10
CA GLN A 111 9.30 -11.11 -1.58
C GLN A 111 10.43 -10.81 -0.59
N GLY A 112 11.66 -10.66 -1.07
CA GLY A 112 12.81 -10.24 -0.24
C GLY A 112 13.26 -8.79 -0.43
N ARG A 113 12.64 -8.02 -1.34
CA ARG A 113 13.13 -6.69 -1.73
C ARG A 113 12.85 -5.66 -0.62
N MET A 114 13.91 -5.08 -0.06
CA MET A 114 13.82 -4.11 1.05
C MET A 114 12.91 -2.91 0.79
N ARG A 115 12.79 -2.46 -0.47
CA ARG A 115 11.83 -1.41 -0.87
C ARG A 115 10.38 -1.77 -0.57
N PHE A 116 10.05 -3.07 -0.52
CA PHE A 116 8.71 -3.56 -0.25
C PHE A 116 8.56 -4.06 1.18
N VAL A 117 9.45 -4.96 1.62
CA VAL A 117 9.28 -5.64 2.91
C VAL A 117 9.42 -4.69 4.10
N ARG A 118 10.39 -3.79 4.05
CA ARG A 118 10.70 -2.88 5.16
C ARG A 118 9.55 -1.92 5.49
N PRO A 119 8.98 -1.16 4.54
CA PRO A 119 7.85 -0.29 4.86
C PRO A 119 6.61 -1.08 5.30
N LEU A 120 6.31 -2.24 4.70
CA LEU A 120 5.13 -3.01 5.09
C LEU A 120 5.25 -3.61 6.50
N TYR A 121 6.42 -4.12 6.89
CA TYR A 121 6.67 -4.54 8.28
C TYR A 121 6.51 -3.39 9.28
N ARG A 122 6.96 -2.18 8.92
CA ARG A 122 6.80 -0.99 9.78
C ARG A 122 5.33 -0.62 9.95
N ASP A 123 4.56 -0.61 8.87
CA ASP A 123 3.13 -0.28 8.91
C ASP A 123 2.37 -1.32 9.77
N LEU A 124 2.66 -2.62 9.60
CA LEU A 124 2.08 -3.68 10.43
C LEU A 124 2.51 -3.58 11.90
N ASN A 125 3.76 -3.23 12.18
CA ASN A 125 4.26 -3.06 13.54
C ASN A 125 3.66 -1.83 14.24
N ALA A 126 3.34 -0.78 13.48
CA ALA A 126 2.67 0.41 14.01
C ALA A 126 1.20 0.13 14.37
N TRP A 127 0.59 -0.91 13.81
CA TRP A 127 -0.78 -1.30 14.10
C TRP A 127 -0.85 -2.38 15.19
N ASP A 128 -1.43 -2.04 16.35
CA ASP A 128 -1.42 -2.91 17.53
C ASP A 128 -2.00 -4.33 17.29
N LEU A 129 -3.06 -4.46 16.48
CA LEU A 129 -3.70 -5.75 16.19
C LEU A 129 -2.82 -6.64 15.30
N ALA A 130 -2.10 -6.04 14.34
CA ALA A 130 -1.24 -6.78 13.40
C ALA A 130 0.19 -6.99 13.92
N ARG A 131 0.61 -6.22 14.93
CA ARG A 131 1.98 -6.23 15.47
C ARG A 131 2.46 -7.63 15.86
N SER A 132 1.67 -8.35 16.64
CA SER A 132 2.04 -9.69 17.12
C SER A 132 2.23 -10.68 15.97
N GLN A 133 1.33 -10.63 14.98
CA GLN A 133 1.39 -11.46 13.77
C GLN A 133 2.61 -11.12 12.90
N ALA A 134 2.94 -9.83 12.74
CA ALA A 134 4.10 -9.39 12.00
C ALA A 134 5.41 -9.84 12.66
N ILE A 135 5.52 -9.70 13.99
CA ILE A 135 6.71 -10.15 14.74
C ILE A 135 6.85 -11.68 14.65
N ALA A 136 5.76 -12.43 14.85
CA ALA A 136 5.78 -13.88 14.74
C ALA A 136 6.20 -14.34 13.33
N ASN A 137 5.65 -13.72 12.29
CA ASN A 137 6.01 -14.00 10.90
C ASN A 137 7.48 -13.69 10.61
N PHE A 138 7.99 -12.56 11.11
CA PHE A 138 9.40 -12.20 10.99
C PHE A 138 10.30 -13.23 11.67
N ILE A 139 10.02 -13.63 12.91
CA ILE A 139 10.82 -14.61 13.65
C ILE A 139 10.87 -15.95 12.91
N ALA A 140 9.72 -16.42 12.40
CA ALA A 140 9.61 -17.69 11.69
C ALA A 140 10.46 -17.71 10.41
N HIS A 141 10.46 -16.63 9.63
CA HIS A 141 11.15 -16.57 8.32
C HIS A 141 12.53 -15.89 8.40
N ARG A 142 12.94 -15.34 9.56
CA ARG A 142 14.24 -14.69 9.75
C ARG A 142 15.43 -15.54 9.27
N PRO A 143 15.49 -16.87 9.51
CA PRO A 143 16.59 -17.70 9.04
C PRO A 143 16.74 -17.77 7.52
N GLU A 144 15.64 -17.54 6.78
CA GLU A 144 15.59 -17.58 5.32
C GLU A 144 15.93 -16.23 4.68
N MET A 145 15.90 -15.15 5.47
CA MET A 145 16.19 -13.80 4.99
C MET A 145 17.68 -13.55 4.82
N HIS A 146 18.04 -12.74 3.83
CA HIS A 146 19.38 -12.19 3.73
C HIS A 146 19.77 -11.45 5.02
N THR A 147 21.00 -11.64 5.49
CA THR A 147 21.49 -11.14 6.80
C THR A 147 21.24 -9.65 7.02
N THR A 148 21.51 -8.82 5.99
CA THR A 148 21.23 -7.37 6.03
C THR A 148 19.73 -7.06 6.17
N THR A 149 18.86 -7.81 5.49
CA THR A 149 17.41 -7.66 5.58
C THR A 149 16.94 -8.00 6.99
N ALA A 150 17.36 -9.16 7.51
CA ALA A 150 17.04 -9.60 8.86
C ALA A 150 17.49 -8.59 9.92
N GLY A 151 18.74 -8.09 9.82
CA GLY A 151 19.28 -7.13 10.77
C GLY A 151 18.56 -5.77 10.75
N LEU A 152 18.18 -5.27 9.57
CA LEU A 152 17.44 -4.01 9.45
C LEU A 152 15.98 -4.15 9.89
N LEU A 153 15.32 -5.26 9.57
CA LEU A 153 13.94 -5.52 9.99
C LEU A 153 13.84 -5.71 11.50
N ALA A 154 14.76 -6.44 12.13
CA ALA A 154 14.74 -6.61 13.58
C ALA A 154 14.85 -5.28 14.32
N LYS A 155 15.71 -4.36 13.84
CA LYS A 155 15.80 -2.99 14.36
C LYS A 155 14.49 -2.22 14.19
N ASP A 156 13.87 -2.30 13.01
CA ASP A 156 12.59 -1.62 12.75
C ASP A 156 11.43 -2.21 13.59
N LEU A 157 11.50 -3.50 13.91
CA LEU A 157 10.55 -4.21 14.77
C LEU A 157 10.87 -4.07 16.26
N LYS A 158 11.94 -3.35 16.63
CA LYS A 158 12.40 -3.16 18.02
C LYS A 158 12.65 -4.48 18.76
N LEU A 159 13.12 -5.48 18.05
CA LEU A 159 13.56 -6.75 18.62
C LEU A 159 15.04 -6.63 18.98
N GLU A 160 15.41 -7.00 20.21
CA GLU A 160 16.81 -7.19 20.57
C GLU A 160 17.35 -8.39 19.79
N VAL A 161 18.49 -8.20 19.11
CA VAL A 161 19.13 -9.19 18.25
C VAL A 161 20.46 -9.59 18.83
#